data_AF-T0WTB5-F1
#
_entry.id   AF-T0WTB5-F1
#
_cell.length_a   1.000
_cell.length_b   1.000
_cell.length_c   1.000
_cell.angle_alpha   90.00
_cell.angle_beta   90.00
_cell.angle_gamma   90.00
#
_symmetry.space_group_name_H-M   'P 1'
#
loop_
_entity.id
_entity.type
_entity.pdbx_description
1 polymer ?
#
loop_
_entity_poly.entity_id
_entity_poly.type
_entity_poly.pdbx_seq_one_letter_code
_entity_poly.pdbx_strand_id
1 'polypeptide(L)'
;MNLSEIILGNYESIQGTWENTKGDILLVADNGRCSVSAWKWSGNLRIGGTVPEGIYDHIAWASGSPAPMPDGIAFMFAPAGVSPTNVGGPDLTDSSKDRIVVCNNGGQTVFGEPGSAYYKVK
;
A
#
# COMPACT_ATOMS: atom_id res chain seq x y z
N MET A 1 0.01 11.94 -0.68
CA MET A 1 0.16 10.84 -1.66
C MET A 1 -0.61 11.19 -2.93
N ASN A 2 -0.06 10.93 -4.12
CA ASN A 2 -0.73 11.22 -5.39
C ASN A 2 -1.11 9.93 -6.13
N LEU A 3 -2.38 9.54 -6.07
CA LEU A 3 -2.86 8.31 -6.72
C LEU A 3 -2.77 8.37 -8.25
N SER A 4 -2.98 9.53 -8.88
CA SER A 4 -2.94 9.64 -10.35
C SER A 4 -1.55 9.38 -10.92
N GLU A 5 -0.50 9.67 -10.15
CA GLU A 5 0.89 9.35 -10.51
C GLU A 5 1.21 7.87 -10.26
N ILE A 6 0.74 7.31 -9.14
CA ILE A 6 0.97 5.91 -8.77
C ILE A 6 0.42 4.95 -9.83
N ILE A 7 -0.78 5.21 -10.36
CA ILE A 7 -1.39 4.37 -11.41
C ILE A 7 -0.64 4.44 -12.75
N LEU A 8 0.24 5.43 -12.93
CA LEU A 8 1.14 5.57 -14.07
C LEU A 8 2.54 5.03 -13.78
N GLY A 9 2.76 4.46 -12.58
CA GLY A 9 4.05 3.92 -12.15
C GLY A 9 5.02 4.98 -11.61
N ASN A 10 4.56 6.21 -11.41
CA ASN A 10 5.32 7.25 -10.74
C ASN A 10 5.09 7.18 -9.23
N TYR A 11 6.10 6.69 -8.51
CA TYR A 11 6.06 6.50 -7.06
C TYR A 11 6.76 7.61 -6.28
N GLU A 12 7.13 8.73 -6.90
CA GLU A 12 7.83 9.84 -6.23
C GLU A 12 7.09 10.34 -4.99
N SER A 13 5.76 10.47 -5.08
CA SER A 13 4.94 10.97 -3.96
C SER A 13 4.95 10.07 -2.72
N ILE A 14 5.37 8.81 -2.84
CA ILE A 14 5.41 7.83 -1.76
C ILE A 14 6.83 7.44 -1.35
N GLN A 15 7.87 8.01 -1.96
CA GLN A 15 9.26 7.76 -1.56
C GLN A 15 9.49 8.13 -0.10
N GLY A 16 10.30 7.34 0.60
CA GLY A 16 10.68 7.54 1.99
C GLY A 16 10.51 6.29 2.83
N THR A 17 10.70 6.47 4.13
CA THR A 17 10.52 5.44 5.14
C THR A 17 9.10 5.53 5.69
N TRP A 18 8.46 4.38 5.84
CA TRP A 18 7.13 4.24 6.41
C TRP A 18 7.18 3.20 7.52
N GLU A 19 6.44 3.42 8.59
CA GLU A 19 6.40 2.57 9.77
C GLU A 19 4.96 2.30 10.19
N ASN A 20 4.65 1.05 10.54
CA ASN A 20 3.36 0.69 11.11
C ASN A 20 3.42 0.71 12.65
N THR A 21 2.29 0.58 13.33
CA THR A 21 2.25 0.59 14.81
C THR A 21 2.89 -0.64 15.47
N LYS A 22 3.30 -1.64 14.68
CA LYS A 22 4.01 -2.84 15.14
C LYS A 22 5.53 -2.67 15.10
N GLY A 23 6.03 -1.55 14.56
CA GLY A 23 7.45 -1.28 14.35
C GLY A 23 8.03 -1.88 13.07
N ASP A 24 7.18 -2.37 12.16
CA ASP A 24 7.64 -2.82 10.85
C ASP A 24 7.90 -1.63 9.94
N ILE A 25 8.93 -1.76 9.11
CA ILE A 25 9.39 -0.75 8.19
C ILE A 25 9.08 -1.14 6.75
N LEU A 26 8.48 -0.19 6.02
CA LEU A 26 8.40 -0.17 4.57
C LEU A 26 9.31 0.96 4.07
N LEU A 27 10.29 0.63 3.24
CA LEU A 27 11.11 1.62 2.54
C LEU A 27 10.66 1.67 1.09
N VAL A 28 10.39 2.87 0.57
CA VAL A 28 10.17 3.11 -0.85
C VAL A 28 11.25 4.07 -1.34
N ALA A 29 12.15 3.55 -2.17
CA ALA A 29 13.21 4.29 -2.83
C ALA A 29 12.77 4.74 -4.24
N ASP A 30 13.72 5.30 -4.98
CA ASP A 30 13.53 5.74 -6.36
C ASP A 30 13.03 4.62 -7.28
N ASN A 31 12.29 5.02 -8.32
CA ASN A 31 11.76 4.10 -9.34
C ASN A 31 10.97 2.90 -8.78
N GLY A 32 10.30 3.09 -7.64
CA GLY A 32 9.47 2.07 -7.00
C GLY A 32 10.25 0.93 -6.36
N ARG A 33 11.58 1.03 -6.24
CA ARG A 33 12.36 0.04 -5.46
C ARG A 33 11.89 0.09 -4.01
N CYS A 34 11.60 -1.05 -3.40
CA CYS A 34 11.06 -1.07 -2.04
C CYS A 34 11.47 -2.32 -1.25
N SER A 35 11.32 -2.24 0.06
CA SER A 35 11.50 -3.37 0.98
C SER A 35 10.50 -3.33 2.12
N VAL A 36 10.06 -4.50 2.59
CA VAL A 36 9.08 -4.66 3.66
C VAL A 36 9.66 -5.59 4.73
N SER A 37 9.91 -5.07 5.93
CA SER A 37 10.58 -5.81 7.00
C SER A 37 9.76 -7.00 7.51
N ALA A 38 8.45 -6.82 7.69
CA ALA A 38 7.53 -7.87 8.15
C ALA A 38 7.56 -9.12 7.26
N TRP A 39 7.94 -8.94 6.00
CA TRP A 39 7.91 -9.99 4.96
C TRP A 39 9.31 -10.48 4.59
N LYS A 40 10.35 -9.85 5.14
CA LYS A 40 11.76 -10.06 4.71
C LYS A 40 11.90 -10.01 3.19
N TRP A 41 11.17 -9.08 2.56
CA TRP A 41 11.06 -8.99 1.11
C TRP A 41 11.60 -7.65 0.60
N SER A 42 12.21 -7.69 -0.58
CA SER A 42 12.61 -6.50 -1.33
C SER A 42 12.42 -6.73 -2.82
N GLY A 43 12.11 -5.65 -3.54
CA GLY A 43 11.84 -5.71 -4.97
C GLY A 43 11.45 -4.35 -5.52
N ASN A 44 10.64 -4.35 -6.57
CA ASN A 44 10.11 -3.16 -7.21
C ASN A 44 8.59 -3.20 -7.24
N LEU A 45 7.97 -2.05 -7.05
CA LEU A 45 6.56 -1.81 -7.33
C LEU A 45 6.33 -1.84 -8.84
N ARG A 46 5.37 -2.64 -9.27
CA ARG A 46 4.83 -2.67 -10.62
C ARG A 46 3.42 -2.11 -10.60
N ILE A 47 3.10 -1.34 -11.64
CA ILE A 47 1.81 -0.69 -11.81
C ILE A 47 0.69 -1.70 -11.62
N GLY A 48 -0.18 -1.46 -10.65
CA GLY A 48 -1.45 -2.17 -10.49
C GLY A 48 -2.62 -1.39 -11.08
N GLY A 49 -2.55 -0.06 -11.06
CA GLY A 49 -3.58 0.84 -11.60
C GLY A 49 -4.67 1.18 -10.59
N THR A 50 -5.76 1.76 -11.08
CA THR A 50 -6.97 2.01 -10.30
C THR A 50 -7.77 0.71 -10.20
N VAL A 51 -8.34 0.46 -9.03
CA VAL A 51 -9.26 -0.66 -8.85
C VAL A 51 -10.63 -0.27 -9.43
N PRO A 52 -11.31 -1.15 -10.20
CA PRO A 52 -12.67 -0.88 -10.66
C PRO A 52 -13.62 -0.57 -9.50
N GLU A 53 -14.55 0.35 -9.75
CA GLU A 53 -15.59 0.74 -8.80
C GLU A 53 -16.36 -0.50 -8.31
N GLY A 54 -16.62 -0.58 -7.01
CA GLY A 54 -17.31 -1.70 -6.38
C GLY A 54 -16.43 -2.89 -6.02
N ILE A 55 -15.12 -2.88 -6.33
CA ILE A 55 -14.16 -3.83 -5.77
C ILE A 55 -13.44 -3.19 -4.57
N TYR A 56 -12.73 -2.09 -4.80
CA TYR A 56 -12.15 -1.21 -3.79
C TYR A 56 -12.21 0.21 -4.32
N ASP A 57 -12.83 1.13 -3.59
CA ASP A 57 -12.89 2.51 -4.06
C ASP A 57 -11.85 3.37 -3.35
N HIS A 58 -11.46 4.45 -4.03
CA HIS A 58 -10.56 5.48 -3.51
C HIS A 58 -9.14 4.99 -3.18
N ILE A 59 -8.70 3.90 -3.80
CA ILE A 59 -7.33 3.40 -3.69
C ILE A 59 -6.65 3.26 -5.05
N ALA A 60 -5.32 3.32 -5.04
CA ALA A 60 -4.50 2.73 -6.10
C ALA A 60 -3.82 1.47 -5.56
N TRP A 61 -3.34 0.60 -6.44
CA TRP A 61 -2.52 -0.53 -6.04
C TRP A 61 -1.30 -0.75 -6.94
N ALA A 62 -0.33 -1.48 -6.41
CA ALA A 62 0.85 -1.98 -7.12
C ALA A 62 1.16 -3.41 -6.68
N SER A 63 1.76 -4.19 -7.58
CA SER A 63 2.30 -5.52 -7.24
C SER A 63 3.80 -5.44 -6.97
N GLY A 64 4.33 -6.28 -6.10
CA GLY A 64 5.77 -6.41 -5.92
C GLY A 64 6.40 -7.37 -6.92
N SER A 65 7.60 -7.04 -7.40
CA SER A 65 8.43 -7.86 -8.27
C SER A 65 9.84 -8.00 -7.69
N PRO A 66 10.34 -9.23 -7.43
CA PRO A 66 9.70 -10.51 -7.72
C PRO A 66 8.48 -10.75 -6.83
N ALA A 67 7.44 -11.34 -7.42
CA ALA A 67 6.25 -11.74 -6.67
C ALA A 67 6.61 -12.97 -5.83
N PRO A 68 6.50 -12.92 -4.48
CA PRO A 68 6.72 -14.10 -3.66
C PRO A 68 5.64 -15.15 -4.00
N MET A 69 6.04 -16.40 -4.19
CA MET A 69 5.10 -17.51 -4.39
C MET A 69 4.67 -18.10 -3.04
N PRO A 70 3.41 -18.57 -2.90
CA PRO A 70 2.39 -18.70 -3.95
C PRO A 70 1.51 -17.46 -4.18
N ASP A 71 1.46 -16.52 -3.23
CA ASP A 71 0.35 -15.55 -3.11
C ASP A 71 0.64 -14.12 -3.63
N GLY A 72 1.83 -13.88 -4.19
CA GLY A 72 2.28 -12.55 -4.61
C GLY A 72 2.36 -11.56 -3.45
N ILE A 73 2.69 -10.31 -3.74
CA ILE A 73 2.64 -9.22 -2.76
C ILE A 73 2.02 -8.01 -3.44
N ALA A 74 1.08 -7.37 -2.76
CA ALA A 74 0.37 -6.20 -3.23
C ALA A 74 0.50 -5.06 -2.22
N PHE A 75 0.55 -3.86 -2.76
CA PHE A 75 0.63 -2.59 -2.04
C PHE A 75 -0.61 -1.80 -2.40
N MET A 76 -1.37 -1.40 -1.38
CA MET A 76 -2.54 -0.55 -1.55
C MET A 76 -2.27 0.83 -0.96
N PHE A 77 -2.76 1.84 -1.65
CA PHE A 77 -2.44 3.24 -1.39
C PHE A 77 -3.73 4.02 -1.12
N ALA A 78 -3.83 4.61 0.06
CA ALA A 78 -4.95 5.47 0.44
C ALA A 78 -4.43 6.84 0.93
N PRO A 79 -4.81 7.95 0.28
CA PRO A 79 -4.35 9.26 0.67
C PRO A 79 -5.01 9.73 1.98
N ALA A 80 -4.39 10.71 2.64
CA ALA A 80 -4.98 11.37 3.80
C ALA A 80 -6.35 11.97 3.48
N GLY A 81 -7.28 11.88 4.43
CA GLY A 81 -8.65 12.38 4.34
C GLY A 81 -9.62 11.51 3.55
N VAL A 82 -9.17 10.37 3.02
CA VAL A 82 -9.98 9.52 2.12
C VAL A 82 -10.03 8.09 2.65
N SER A 83 -11.15 7.66 3.22
CA SER A 83 -11.29 6.27 3.68
C SER A 83 -11.64 5.33 2.52
N PRO A 84 -10.90 4.22 2.33
CA PRO A 84 -11.29 3.17 1.40
C PRO A 84 -12.66 2.59 1.74
N THR A 85 -13.45 2.30 0.72
CA THR A 85 -14.73 1.58 0.84
C THR A 85 -14.65 0.25 0.09
N ASN A 86 -15.60 -0.65 0.37
CA ASN A 86 -15.64 -2.01 -0.20
C ASN A 86 -14.43 -2.90 0.15
N VAL A 87 -13.70 -2.53 1.21
CA VAL A 87 -12.55 -3.30 1.75
C VAL A 87 -12.97 -4.36 2.78
N GLY A 88 -14.10 -5.02 2.57
CA GLY A 88 -14.59 -6.13 3.42
C GLY A 88 -14.91 -5.76 4.89
N GLY A 89 -14.88 -4.48 5.25
CA GLY A 89 -15.12 -3.97 6.60
C GLY A 89 -14.91 -2.44 6.68
N PRO A 90 -15.06 -1.85 7.87
CA PRO A 90 -14.73 -0.44 8.08
C PRO A 90 -13.22 -0.21 7.95
N ASP A 91 -12.83 0.97 7.48
CA ASP A 91 -11.45 1.44 7.55
C ASP A 91 -11.06 1.68 9.01
N LEU A 92 -10.15 0.85 9.55
CA LEU A 92 -9.66 0.94 10.94
C LEU A 92 -8.28 1.62 11.02
N THR A 93 -7.81 2.20 9.93
CA THR A 93 -6.53 2.91 9.86
C THR A 93 -6.68 4.39 10.19
N ASP A 94 -5.58 5.09 10.46
CA ASP A 94 -5.58 6.53 10.72
C ASP A 94 -5.75 7.29 9.40
N SER A 95 -7.00 7.59 9.05
CA SER A 95 -7.36 8.31 7.82
C SER A 95 -6.88 9.76 7.77
N SER A 96 -6.37 10.32 8.87
CA SER A 96 -5.73 11.65 8.83
C SER A 96 -4.37 11.64 8.12
N LYS A 97 -3.85 10.46 7.79
CA LYS A 97 -2.54 10.27 7.16
C LYS A 97 -2.64 9.50 5.86
N ASP A 98 -1.64 9.71 5.00
CA ASP A 98 -1.38 8.79 3.91
C ASP A 98 -1.06 7.41 4.48
N ARG A 99 -1.59 6.37 3.83
CA ARG A 99 -1.47 4.99 4.30
C ARG A 99 -1.05 4.09 3.16
N ILE A 100 -0.08 3.23 3.46
CA ILE A 100 0.27 2.11 2.61
C ILE A 100 -0.04 0.84 3.37
N VAL A 101 -0.72 -0.09 2.71
CA VAL A 101 -0.98 -1.42 3.27
C VAL A 101 -0.31 -2.46 2.38
N VAL A 102 0.35 -3.43 2.99
CA VAL A 102 1.03 -4.53 2.31
C VAL A 102 0.29 -5.83 2.59
N CYS A 103 0.00 -6.59 1.54
CA CYS A 103 -0.91 -7.73 1.61
C CYS A 103 -0.59 -8.83 0.58
N ASN A 104 -1.13 -10.02 0.82
CA ASN A 104 -1.13 -11.15 -0.12
C ASN A 104 -2.40 -11.10 -0.98
N ASN A 105 -2.34 -11.66 -2.20
CA ASN A 105 -3.52 -11.92 -3.05
C ASN A 105 -4.52 -10.75 -3.17
N GLY A 106 -4.06 -9.51 -3.26
CA GLY A 106 -4.93 -8.36 -3.50
C GLY A 106 -5.78 -7.90 -2.31
N GLY A 107 -5.49 -8.34 -1.07
CA GLY A 107 -5.62 -7.50 0.14
C GLY A 107 -6.99 -6.98 0.57
N GLN A 108 -8.07 -7.69 0.25
CA GLN A 108 -9.45 -7.17 0.35
C GLN A 108 -9.82 -6.57 1.71
N THR A 109 -9.28 -7.07 2.81
CA THR A 109 -9.70 -6.72 4.17
C THR A 109 -8.69 -5.89 4.96
N VAL A 110 -7.53 -5.57 4.37
CA VAL A 110 -6.37 -5.23 5.20
C VAL A 110 -6.46 -3.80 5.78
N PHE A 111 -7.21 -2.88 5.16
CA PHE A 111 -7.56 -1.60 5.80
C PHE A 111 -8.49 -1.76 7.02
N GLY A 112 -9.19 -2.89 7.14
CA GLY A 112 -9.98 -3.24 8.31
C GLY A 112 -9.18 -3.89 9.44
N GLU A 113 -7.86 -4.01 9.31
CA GLU A 113 -7.00 -4.62 10.33
C GLU A 113 -6.24 -3.55 11.13
N PRO A 114 -6.39 -3.49 12.47
CA PRO A 114 -5.64 -2.55 13.28
C PRO A 114 -4.13 -2.75 13.16
N GLY A 115 -3.40 -1.65 12.93
CA GLY A 115 -1.94 -1.66 12.81
C GLY A 115 -1.38 -2.30 11.54
N SER A 116 -2.21 -2.53 10.52
CA SER A 116 -1.76 -3.03 9.21
C SER A 116 -1.14 -1.94 8.32
N ALA A 117 -1.58 -0.69 8.48
CA ALA A 117 -1.12 0.42 7.69
C ALA A 117 0.24 0.96 8.15
N TYR A 118 1.10 1.22 7.18
CA TYR A 118 2.33 1.97 7.30
C TYR A 118 2.07 3.45 7.08
N TYR A 119 2.71 4.28 7.89
CA TYR A 119 2.63 5.75 7.85
C TYR A 119 4.01 6.35 7.67
N LYS A 120 4.09 7.47 6.93
CA LYS A 120 5.37 8.08 6.59
C LYS A 120 6.11 8.58 7.83
N VAL A 121 7.39 8.22 7.95
CA VAL A 121 8.30 8.64 9.02
C VAL A 121 9.09 9.84 8.52
N LYS A 122 8.57 11.05 8.78
CA LYS A 122 9.15 12.37 8.47
C LYS A 122 9.78 12.51 7.09
#